data_AF-A0A843HPQ2-F1
#
_entry.id   AF-A0A843HPQ2-F1
#
_cell.length_a   1.000
_cell.length_b   1.000
_cell.length_c   1.000
_cell.angle_alpha   90.00
_cell.angle_beta   90.00
_cell.angle_gamma   90.00
#
_symmetry.space_group_name_H-M   'P 1'
#
loop_
_entity.id
_entity.type
_entity.pdbx_description
1 polymer ?
#
loop_
_entity_poly.entity_id
_entity_poly.type
_entity_poly.pdbx_seq_one_letter_code
_entity_poly.pdbx_strand_id
1 'polypeptide(L)'
;TLKKMYEEFDGNTPAIFADKNIISEDALKALKTDAPFIANDIMEYKREIWNEFLTSIGVSNLSEKRERLISNEVDSNNELINLNLQSQLIPRKEACRQFNEKYGLMGEKAIDVKVRSDLYNLVKEFESVTKEYQEDKRNEEIIERGVDV
;
A
#
# COMPACT_ATOMS: atom_id res chain seq x y z
N THR A 1 -37.65 -20.90 38.74
CA THR A 1 -38.45 -20.13 37.76
C THR A 1 -37.58 -19.44 36.73
N LEU A 2 -36.56 -18.66 37.14
CA LEU A 2 -35.61 -18.04 36.20
C LEU A 2 -34.86 -19.03 35.29
N LYS A 3 -34.46 -20.21 35.79
CA LYS A 3 -33.78 -21.23 34.97
C LYS A 3 -34.64 -21.77 33.81
N LYS A 4 -35.92 -22.05 34.07
CA LYS A 4 -36.87 -22.50 33.03
C LYS A 4 -37.12 -21.41 31.98
N MET A 5 -37.16 -20.16 32.43
CA MET A 5 -37.30 -19.01 31.55
C MET A 5 -36.07 -18.81 30.65
N TYR A 6 -34.86 -19.03 31.18
CA TYR A 6 -33.62 -18.99 30.40
C TYR A 6 -33.56 -20.13 29.37
N GLU A 7 -34.05 -21.33 29.73
CA GLU A 7 -34.18 -22.47 28.81
C GLU A 7 -35.19 -22.19 27.68
N GLU A 8 -36.31 -21.53 27.97
CA GLU A 8 -37.30 -21.12 26.95
C GLU A 8 -36.81 -19.97 26.05
N PHE A 9 -35.98 -19.07 26.60
CA PHE A 9 -35.32 -17.98 25.87
C PHE A 9 -34.24 -18.50 24.91
N ASP A 10 -33.36 -19.41 25.38
CA ASP A 10 -32.34 -20.06 24.54
C ASP A 10 -32.98 -21.00 23.50
N GLY A 11 -34.13 -21.61 23.83
CA GLY A 11 -34.96 -22.39 22.90
C GLY A 11 -35.72 -21.58 21.85
N ASN A 12 -35.57 -20.24 21.83
CA ASN A 12 -36.24 -19.32 20.89
C ASN A 12 -37.77 -19.44 20.89
N THR A 13 -38.37 -19.67 22.07
CA THR A 13 -39.82 -19.83 22.22
C THR A 13 -40.53 -18.48 22.11
N PRO A 14 -41.57 -18.32 21.26
CA PRO A 14 -42.17 -17.02 20.98
C PRO A 14 -43.00 -16.41 22.12
N ALA A 15 -43.46 -17.21 23.08
CA ALA A 15 -44.20 -16.73 24.25
C ALA A 15 -43.69 -17.41 25.53
N ILE A 16 -43.14 -16.60 26.44
CA ILE A 16 -42.57 -17.03 27.71
C ILE A 16 -43.47 -16.50 28.83
N PHE A 17 -44.11 -17.40 29.59
CA PHE A 17 -45.01 -17.02 30.67
C PHE A 17 -44.23 -16.88 31.98
N ALA A 18 -44.33 -15.73 32.64
CA ALA A 18 -43.66 -15.48 33.91
C ALA A 18 -44.55 -14.74 34.91
N ASP A 19 -44.28 -14.95 36.20
CA ASP A 19 -45.02 -14.36 37.31
C ASP A 19 -44.64 -12.88 37.50
N LYS A 20 -45.67 -12.02 37.59
CA LYS A 20 -45.55 -10.55 37.70
C LYS A 20 -44.86 -10.11 38.99
N ASN A 21 -44.83 -10.95 40.02
CA ASN A 21 -44.14 -10.66 41.29
C ASN A 21 -42.62 -10.87 41.23
N ILE A 22 -42.10 -11.58 40.21
CA ILE A 22 -40.68 -11.96 40.11
C ILE A 22 -39.96 -11.11 39.04
N ILE A 23 -40.70 -10.61 38.05
CA ILE A 23 -40.14 -9.79 36.97
C ILE A 23 -40.47 -8.32 37.24
N SER A 24 -39.53 -7.60 37.85
CA SER A 24 -39.45 -6.16 37.66
C SER A 24 -38.92 -5.88 36.25
N GLU A 25 -39.27 -4.75 35.65
CA GLU A 25 -38.77 -4.31 34.33
C GLU A 25 -37.23 -4.22 34.26
N ASP A 26 -36.57 -4.23 35.43
CA ASP A 26 -35.11 -4.23 35.59
C ASP A 26 -34.48 -5.62 35.69
N ALA A 27 -35.26 -6.69 35.92
CA ALA A 27 -34.73 -8.04 36.16
C ALA A 27 -34.18 -8.73 34.90
N LEU A 28 -34.67 -8.34 33.72
CA LEU A 28 -34.28 -8.88 32.42
C LEU A 28 -33.97 -7.74 31.46
N LYS A 29 -32.80 -7.13 31.63
CA LYS A 29 -32.27 -6.14 30.69
C LYS A 29 -31.05 -6.69 29.98
N ALA A 30 -31.02 -6.56 28.66
CA ALA A 30 -29.77 -6.68 27.92
C ALA A 30 -28.80 -5.60 28.42
N LEU A 31 -27.55 -5.97 28.65
CA LEU A 31 -26.50 -5.01 28.97
C LEU A 31 -26.36 -4.08 27.76
N LYS A 32 -26.83 -2.84 27.92
CA LYS A 32 -26.64 -1.80 26.92
C LYS A 32 -25.18 -1.35 27.02
N THR A 33 -24.36 -1.88 26.13
CA THR A 33 -23.04 -1.31 25.90
C THR A 33 -23.25 -0.05 25.07
N ASP A 34 -23.34 1.12 25.70
CA ASP A 34 -23.44 2.42 25.01
C ASP A 34 -22.13 2.82 24.29
N ALA A 35 -21.24 1.85 24.06
CA ALA A 35 -19.97 2.05 23.38
C ALA A 35 -20.23 2.28 21.88
N PRO A 36 -19.68 3.36 21.30
CA PRO A 36 -19.79 3.61 19.86
C PRO A 36 -19.03 2.54 19.06
N PHE A 37 -19.55 2.18 17.89
CA PHE A 37 -18.91 1.22 17.00
C PHE A 37 -17.84 1.93 16.13
N ILE A 38 -16.58 1.86 16.56
CA ILE A 38 -15.43 2.52 15.89
C ILE A 38 -14.62 1.53 15.03
N ALA A 39 -15.06 0.27 14.92
CA ALA A 39 -14.29 -0.77 14.23
C ALA A 39 -14.05 -0.48 12.75
N ASN A 40 -14.98 0.21 12.08
CA ASN A 40 -14.83 0.62 10.68
C ASN A 40 -13.69 1.63 10.51
N ASP A 41 -13.66 2.67 11.35
CA ASP A 41 -12.65 3.74 11.29
C ASP A 41 -11.24 3.18 11.57
N ILE A 42 -11.14 2.23 12.51
CA ILE A 42 -9.87 1.55 12.81
C ILE A 42 -9.39 0.72 11.61
N MET A 43 -10.32 0.05 10.91
CA MET A 43 -9.97 -0.75 9.73
C MET A 43 -9.50 0.15 8.57
N GLU A 44 -10.13 1.30 8.40
CA GLU A 44 -9.71 2.33 7.43
C GLU A 44 -8.33 2.88 7.76
N TYR A 45 -8.09 3.31 9.00
CA TYR A 45 -6.79 3.81 9.42
C TYR A 45 -5.67 2.77 9.27
N LYS A 46 -5.96 1.50 9.59
CA LYS A 46 -5.00 0.40 9.36
C LYS A 46 -4.63 0.28 7.88
N ARG A 47 -5.60 0.40 6.97
CA ARG A 47 -5.35 0.33 5.52
C ARG A 47 -4.43 1.45 5.06
N GLU A 48 -4.59 2.66 5.59
CA GLU A 48 -3.71 3.80 5.28
C GLU A 48 -2.26 3.53 5.70
N ILE A 49 -2.04 3.04 6.92
CA ILE A 49 -0.69 2.68 7.40
C ILE A 49 -0.04 1.63 6.49
N TRP A 50 -0.79 0.61 6.08
CA TRP A 50 -0.28 -0.41 5.16
C TRP A 50 0.06 0.17 3.80
N ASN A 51 -0.76 1.07 3.28
CA ASN A 51 -0.50 1.72 2.00
C ASN A 51 0.76 2.58 2.05
N GLU A 52 0.98 3.34 3.13
CA GLU A 52 2.20 4.13 3.34
C GLU A 52 3.44 3.23 3.39
N PHE A 53 3.36 2.13 4.14
CA PHE A 53 4.44 1.16 4.24
C PHE A 53 4.79 0.55 2.87
N LEU A 54 3.78 0.14 2.09
CA LEU A 54 3.97 -0.42 0.75
C LEU A 54 4.63 0.58 -0.20
N THR A 55 4.23 1.85 -0.16
CA THR A 55 4.87 2.92 -0.95
C THR A 55 6.33 3.11 -0.53
N SER A 56 6.63 3.08 0.77
CA SER A 56 7.99 3.24 1.29
C SER A 56 8.95 2.14 0.79
N ILE A 57 8.49 0.88 0.72
CA ILE A 57 9.31 -0.23 0.21
C ILE A 57 9.36 -0.30 -1.32
N GLY A 58 8.59 0.53 -2.04
CA GLY A 58 8.53 0.52 -3.51
C GLY A 58 7.63 -0.58 -4.09
N VAL A 59 6.62 -1.03 -3.34
CA VAL A 59 5.60 -1.98 -3.81
C VAL A 59 4.33 -1.23 -4.16
N SER A 60 3.77 -1.52 -5.34
CA SER A 60 2.53 -0.89 -5.80
C SER A 60 1.37 -1.21 -4.85
N ASN A 61 0.80 -0.17 -4.26
CA ASN A 61 -0.40 -0.24 -3.44
C ASN A 61 -1.62 0.10 -4.31
N LEU A 62 -2.05 -0.83 -5.17
CA LEU A 62 -3.30 -0.64 -5.92
C LEU A 62 -4.50 -0.75 -4.96
N SER A 63 -4.80 0.30 -4.19
CA SER A 63 -6.02 0.38 -3.41
C SER A 63 -7.14 0.85 -4.33
N GLU A 64 -8.00 -0.10 -4.71
CA GLU A 64 -9.34 0.02 -5.29
C GLU A 64 -9.52 1.13 -6.35
N LYS A 65 -9.75 0.71 -7.60
CA LYS A 65 -10.32 1.53 -8.67
C LYS A 65 -11.66 2.11 -8.23
N ARG A 66 -11.63 3.21 -7.50
CA ARG A 66 -12.71 4.18 -7.44
C ARG A 66 -12.68 4.85 -8.81
N GLU A 67 -13.72 4.68 -9.62
CA GLU A 67 -13.78 5.04 -11.05
C GLU A 67 -13.50 6.53 -11.40
N ARG A 68 -13.06 7.35 -10.44
CA ARG A 68 -12.74 8.78 -10.60
C ARG A 68 -11.50 9.22 -9.82
N LEU A 69 -10.52 8.34 -9.62
CA LEU A 69 -9.19 8.85 -9.27
C LEU A 69 -8.68 9.64 -10.48
N ILE A 70 -8.29 10.89 -10.25
CA ILE A 70 -7.73 11.77 -11.28
C ILE A 70 -6.43 11.11 -11.72
N SER A 71 -6.31 10.70 -12.99
CA SER A 71 -5.17 9.93 -13.49
C SER A 71 -3.81 10.52 -13.07
N ASN A 72 -3.70 11.85 -13.04
CA ASN A 72 -2.49 12.57 -12.64
C ASN A 72 -2.03 12.27 -11.20
N GLU A 73 -2.94 11.98 -10.26
CA GLU A 73 -2.62 11.66 -8.87
C GLU A 73 -2.11 10.21 -8.73
N VAL A 74 -2.69 9.29 -9.52
CA VAL A 74 -2.24 7.90 -9.60
C VAL A 74 -0.84 7.85 -10.21
N ASP A 75 -0.59 8.64 -11.25
CA ASP A 75 0.73 8.76 -11.87
C ASP A 75 1.76 9.31 -10.87
N SER A 76 1.41 10.38 -10.14
CA SER A 76 2.27 10.95 -9.07
C SER A 76 2.65 9.93 -7.98
N ASN A 77 1.69 9.12 -7.53
CA ASN A 77 1.95 8.06 -6.55
C ASN A 77 2.84 6.95 -7.15
N ASN A 78 2.64 6.59 -8.41
CA ASN A 78 3.48 5.63 -9.11
C ASN A 78 4.93 6.13 -9.25
N GLU A 79 5.16 7.43 -9.49
CA GLU A 79 6.52 7.99 -9.52
C GLU A 79 7.21 7.84 -8.17
N LEU A 80 6.51 8.15 -7.07
CA LEU A 80 7.05 8.05 -5.72
C LEU A 80 7.44 6.61 -5.38
N ILE A 81 6.60 5.63 -5.75
CA ILE A 81 6.88 4.20 -5.58
C ILE A 81 8.12 3.80 -6.38
N ASN A 82 8.24 4.27 -7.62
CA ASN A 82 9.40 4.01 -8.46
C ASN A 82 10.69 4.62 -7.92
N LEU A 83 10.64 5.85 -7.39
CA LEU A 83 11.80 6.50 -6.76
C LEU A 83 12.28 5.70 -5.54
N ASN A 84 11.35 5.26 -4.68
CA ASN A 84 11.69 4.42 -3.53
C ASN A 84 12.30 3.07 -3.96
N LEU A 85 11.77 2.47 -5.03
CA LEU A 85 12.31 1.23 -5.61
C LEU A 85 13.71 1.45 -6.23
N GLN A 86 13.91 2.55 -6.96
CA GLN A 86 15.18 2.90 -7.58
C GLN A 86 16.26 3.19 -6.53
N SER A 87 15.92 3.88 -5.44
CA SER A 87 16.82 4.13 -4.30
C SER A 87 17.41 2.81 -3.74
N GLN A 88 16.63 1.74 -3.75
CA GLN A 88 17.09 0.42 -3.36
C GLN A 88 17.85 -0.32 -4.49
N LEU A 89 17.47 -0.14 -5.76
CA LEU A 89 18.07 -0.85 -6.89
C LEU A 89 19.44 -0.29 -7.30
N ILE A 90 19.62 1.02 -7.28
CA ILE A 90 20.86 1.73 -7.66
C ILE A 90 22.09 1.18 -6.93
N PRO A 91 22.13 1.06 -5.58
CA PRO A 91 23.32 0.57 -4.89
C PRO A 91 23.63 -0.89 -5.23
N ARG A 92 22.61 -1.70 -5.54
CA ARG A 92 22.79 -3.11 -5.95
C ARG A 92 23.39 -3.19 -7.35
N LYS A 93 22.89 -2.38 -8.30
CA LYS A 93 23.47 -2.25 -9.65
C LYS A 93 24.92 -1.76 -9.59
N GLU A 94 25.20 -0.77 -8.75
CA GLU A 94 26.55 -0.22 -8.56
C GLU A 94 27.51 -1.26 -7.98
N ALA A 95 27.08 -2.05 -7.00
CA ALA A 95 27.87 -3.17 -6.47
C ALA A 95 28.17 -4.23 -7.55
N CYS A 96 27.18 -4.58 -8.38
CA CYS A 96 27.37 -5.48 -9.51
C CYS A 96 28.36 -4.91 -10.54
N ARG A 97 28.30 -3.61 -10.84
CA ARG A 97 29.24 -2.93 -11.73
C ARG A 97 30.68 -3.03 -11.21
N GLN A 98 30.91 -2.66 -9.95
CA GLN A 98 32.23 -2.73 -9.31
C GLN A 98 32.76 -4.16 -9.25
N PHE A 99 31.88 -5.14 -9.00
CA PHE A 99 32.25 -6.55 -8.99
C PHE A 99 32.67 -7.04 -10.38
N ASN A 100 31.88 -6.73 -11.41
CA ASN A 100 32.19 -7.12 -12.78
C ASN A 100 33.49 -6.48 -13.28
N GLU A 101 33.75 -5.22 -12.91
CA GLU A 101 35.02 -4.52 -13.21
C GLU A 101 36.22 -5.17 -12.52
N LYS A 102 36.09 -5.52 -11.23
CA LYS A 102 37.16 -6.14 -10.45
C LYS A 102 37.54 -7.53 -10.96
N TYR A 103 36.58 -8.32 -11.43
CA TYR A 103 36.79 -9.71 -11.85
C TYR A 103 36.80 -9.90 -13.38
N GLY A 104 36.69 -8.82 -14.16
CA GLY A 104 36.71 -8.88 -15.63
C GLY A 104 35.54 -9.67 -16.22
N LEU A 105 34.39 -9.70 -15.54
CA LEU A 105 33.21 -10.43 -15.99
C LEU A 105 32.48 -9.61 -17.05
N MET A 106 32.84 -9.84 -18.32
CA MET A 106 32.22 -9.20 -19.48
C MET A 106 31.40 -10.20 -20.31
N GLY A 107 30.32 -9.70 -20.93
CA GLY A 107 29.44 -10.49 -21.80
C GLY A 107 28.46 -11.37 -21.02
N GLU A 108 28.37 -12.65 -21.40
CA GLU A 108 27.36 -13.60 -20.88
C GLU A 108 27.51 -13.94 -19.39
N LYS A 109 28.66 -13.63 -18.78
CA LYS A 109 28.96 -13.89 -17.36
C LYS A 109 28.79 -12.66 -16.46
N ALA A 110 28.38 -11.52 -17.02
CA ALA A 110 28.18 -10.30 -16.25
C ALA A 110 27.01 -10.48 -15.26
N ILE A 111 27.25 -10.14 -14.00
CA ILE A 111 26.23 -10.21 -12.95
C ILE A 111 25.40 -8.94 -13.01
N ASP A 112 24.08 -9.08 -13.05
CA ASP A 112 23.14 -7.96 -13.02
C ASP A 112 21.97 -8.27 -12.07
N VAL A 113 21.39 -7.23 -11.49
CA VAL A 113 20.26 -7.32 -10.56
C VAL A 113 19.08 -6.61 -11.19
N LYS A 114 17.97 -7.35 -11.33
CA LYS A 114 16.73 -6.85 -11.90
C LYS A 114 15.59 -7.02 -10.91
N VAL A 115 14.66 -6.08 -10.95
CA VAL A 115 13.38 -6.20 -10.25
C VAL A 115 12.49 -7.20 -11.01
N ARG A 116 11.65 -7.94 -10.30
CA ARG A 116 10.68 -8.87 -10.90
C ARG A 116 9.79 -8.13 -11.91
N SER A 117 9.49 -8.81 -13.02
CA SER A 117 8.89 -8.30 -14.27
C SER A 117 7.70 -7.34 -14.12
N ASP A 118 6.86 -7.51 -13.11
CA ASP A 118 5.62 -6.73 -12.99
C ASP A 118 5.89 -5.26 -12.59
N LEU A 119 6.99 -5.01 -11.87
CA LEU A 119 7.48 -3.66 -11.55
C LEU A 119 8.44 -3.11 -12.62
N TYR A 120 8.94 -3.99 -13.49
CA TYR A 120 9.98 -3.64 -14.47
C TYR A 120 9.45 -2.69 -15.55
N ASN A 121 8.20 -2.84 -15.97
CA ASN A 121 7.60 -1.96 -16.99
C ASN A 121 7.47 -0.52 -16.49
N LEU A 122 7.07 -0.33 -15.23
CA LEU A 122 6.94 0.98 -14.60
C LEU A 122 8.32 1.66 -14.48
N VAL A 123 9.32 0.93 -13.98
CA VAL A 123 10.69 1.46 -13.85
C VAL A 123 11.30 1.85 -15.20
N LYS A 124 11.03 1.08 -16.26
CA LYS A 124 11.60 1.31 -17.59
C LYS A 124 11.07 2.60 -18.23
N GLU A 125 9.79 2.90 -18.04
CA GLU A 125 9.15 4.13 -18.52
C GLU A 125 9.74 5.37 -17.83
N PHE A 126 9.98 5.30 -16.51
CA PHE A 126 10.68 6.36 -15.78
C PHE A 126 12.15 6.51 -16.18
N GLU A 127 12.86 5.40 -16.40
CA GLU A 127 14.26 5.45 -16.89
C GLU A 127 14.35 6.06 -18.30
N SER A 128 13.36 5.88 -19.18
CA SER A 128 13.34 6.57 -20.48
C SER A 128 13.10 8.07 -20.33
N VAL A 129 12.11 8.48 -19.54
CA VAL A 129 11.77 9.89 -19.33
C VAL A 129 12.95 10.64 -18.68
N THR A 130 13.55 10.07 -17.64
CA THR A 130 14.73 10.68 -17.00
C THR A 130 15.94 10.76 -17.92
N LYS A 131 16.16 9.79 -18.81
CA LYS A 131 17.24 9.86 -19.80
C LYS A 131 17.01 10.97 -20.82
N GLU A 132 15.79 11.11 -21.33
CA GLU A 132 15.41 12.19 -22.24
C GLU A 132 15.68 13.57 -21.60
N TYR A 133 15.23 13.80 -20.36
CA TYR A 133 15.52 15.06 -19.63
C TYR A 133 17.01 15.33 -19.43
N GLN A 134 17.83 14.30 -19.16
CA GLN A 134 19.28 14.44 -18.98
C GLN A 134 20.03 14.64 -20.30
N GLU A 135 19.48 14.17 -21.41
CA GLU A 135 19.98 14.45 -22.76
C GLU A 135 19.62 15.88 -23.19
N ASP A 136 18.40 16.33 -22.93
CA ASP A 136 17.95 17.69 -23.22
C ASP A 136 18.77 18.74 -22.46
N LYS A 137 19.00 18.55 -21.15
CA LYS A 137 19.85 19.45 -20.37
C LYS A 137 21.31 19.49 -20.85
N ARG A 138 21.86 18.34 -21.27
CA ARG A 138 23.22 18.30 -21.85
C ARG A 138 23.27 19.03 -23.18
N ASN A 139 22.22 18.93 -23.99
CA ASN A 139 22.14 19.63 -25.27
C ASN A 139 22.00 21.15 -25.08
N GLU A 140 21.23 21.60 -24.07
CA GLU A 140 21.14 23.01 -23.68
C GLU A 140 22.49 23.57 -23.20
N GLU A 141 23.21 22.85 -22.33
CA GLU A 141 24.55 23.25 -21.86
C GLU A 141 25.60 23.31 -23.00
N ILE A 142 25.48 22.46 -24.03
CA ILE A 142 26.34 22.50 -25.21
C ILE A 142 26.03 23.71 -26.09
N ILE A 143 24.76 24.10 -26.21
CA ILE A 143 24.34 25.28 -26.98
C ILE A 143 24.82 26.56 -26.29
N GLU A 144 24.67 26.67 -24.97
CA GLU A 144 25.18 27.84 -24.21
C GLU A 144 26.70 28.00 -24.32
N ARG A 145 27.45 26.89 -24.30
CA ARG A 145 28.92 26.90 -24.47
C ARG A 145 29.39 27.13 -25.91
N GLY A 146 28.52 26.92 -26.91
CA GLY A 146 28.82 27.14 -28.32
C GLY A 146 28.58 28.57 -28.81
N VAL A 147 28.00 29.44 -27.98
CA VAL A 147 27.69 30.84 -28.30
C VAL A 147 28.80 31.82 -27.88
N ASP A 148 29.79 31.36 -27.10
CA ASP A 148 30.94 32.14 -26.62
C ASP A 148 32.21 32.04 -27.50
N VAL A 149 32.06 31.98 -28.85
CA VAL A 149 33.18 32.10 -29.81
C VAL A 149 32.87 33.10 -30.92
#